data_AF-A0AAV5VWG7-F1
#
_entry.id   AF-A0AAV5VWG7-F1
#
_cell.length_a   1.000
_cell.length_b   1.000
_cell.length_c   1.000
_cell.angle_alpha   90.00
_cell.angle_beta   90.00
_cell.angle_gamma   90.00
#
_symmetry.space_group_name_H-M   'P 1'
#
loop_
_entity.id
_entity.type
_entity.pdbx_description
1 polymer ?
#
loop_
_entity_poly.entity_id
_entity_poly.type
_entity_poly.pdbx_seq_one_letter_code
_entity_poly.pdbx_strand_id
1 'polypeptide(L)'
;NSRLLLVVIAALVACSDAFKLTPALEKCAEQVFKELTKETNAAVKDAIHKAMKLVKNGSLAEAQRIVRAFGETERDAIIKKYMVDDCLPLQSCFECPVEL
;
A
#
# COMPACT_ATOMS: atom_id res chain seq x y z
N ASN A 1 -18.24 -27.62 17.19
CA ASN A 1 -17.77 -26.72 16.10
C ASN A 1 -17.24 -25.36 16.55
N SER A 2 -16.68 -25.20 17.76
CA SER A 2 -16.24 -23.88 18.26
C SER A 2 -14.71 -23.65 18.27
N ARG A 3 -13.92 -24.65 17.88
CA ARG A 3 -12.44 -24.56 17.86
C ARG A 3 -11.86 -24.09 16.53
N LEU A 4 -12.60 -24.22 15.43
CA LEU A 4 -12.14 -23.75 14.11
C LEU A 4 -12.13 -22.21 14.01
N LEU A 5 -13.07 -21.52 14.67
CA LEU A 5 -13.20 -20.06 14.59
C LEU A 5 -12.03 -19.32 15.27
N LEU A 6 -11.51 -19.88 16.37
CA LEU A 6 -10.40 -19.30 17.13
C LEU A 6 -9.06 -19.38 16.39
N VAL A 7 -8.89 -20.36 15.50
CA VAL A 7 -7.65 -20.53 14.72
C VAL A 7 -7.60 -19.53 13.55
N VAL A 8 -8.75 -19.15 12.98
CA VAL A 8 -8.81 -18.17 11.87
C VAL A 8 -8.53 -16.74 12.37
N ILE A 9 -8.97 -16.40 13.59
CA ILE A 9 -8.71 -15.07 14.17
C ILE A 9 -7.23 -14.92 14.56
N ALA A 10 -6.60 -15.98 15.11
CA ALA A 10 -5.16 -15.95 15.42
C ALA A 10 -4.28 -15.84 14.17
N ALA A 11 -4.72 -16.37 13.02
CA ALA A 11 -4.02 -16.23 11.75
C ALA A 11 -4.12 -14.80 11.16
N LEU A 12 -5.19 -14.07 11.45
CA LEU A 12 -5.37 -12.67 11.02
C LEU A 12 -4.58 -11.68 11.89
N VAL A 13 -4.35 -12.00 13.17
CA VAL A 13 -3.48 -11.20 14.07
C VAL A 13 -1.99 -11.45 13.78
N ALA A 14 -1.62 -12.52 13.06
CA ALA A 14 -0.24 -12.69 12.60
C ALA A 14 0.14 -11.74 11.45
N CYS A 15 -0.79 -10.92 10.94
CA CYS A 15 -0.48 -9.82 10.02
C CYS A 15 -0.21 -8.48 10.72
N SER A 16 -0.40 -8.38 12.05
CA SER A 16 -0.14 -7.14 12.79
C SER A 16 1.29 -7.00 13.32
N ASP A 17 2.08 -8.07 13.32
CA ASP A 17 3.45 -8.04 13.83
C ASP A 17 4.45 -7.90 12.69
N ALA A 18 4.72 -6.63 12.37
CA ALA A 18 5.80 -6.20 11.50
C ALA A 18 5.76 -6.85 10.10
N PHE A 19 5.26 -6.10 9.11
CA PHE A 19 5.89 -6.15 7.80
C PHE A 19 7.38 -5.83 8.01
N LYS A 20 8.20 -6.84 8.33
CA LYS A 20 9.61 -6.84 7.94
C LYS A 20 9.53 -6.55 6.46
N LEU A 21 9.93 -5.33 6.09
CA LEU A 21 10.04 -4.88 4.71
C LEU A 21 10.57 -6.06 3.92
N THR A 22 9.69 -6.73 3.18
CA THR A 22 10.15 -7.85 2.37
C THR A 22 11.09 -7.24 1.34
N PRO A 23 12.10 -7.97 0.85
CA PRO A 23 12.97 -7.44 -0.20
C PRO A 23 12.19 -6.91 -1.41
N ALA A 24 10.98 -7.44 -1.67
CA ALA A 24 10.05 -6.92 -2.66
C ALA A 24 9.48 -5.53 -2.31
N LEU A 25 9.10 -5.28 -1.06
CA LEU A 25 8.61 -3.99 -0.61
C LEU A 25 9.70 -2.91 -0.64
N GLU A 26 10.95 -3.27 -0.34
CA GLU A 26 12.11 -2.36 -0.43
C GLU A 26 12.38 -1.95 -1.87
N LYS A 27 12.43 -2.91 -2.80
CA LYS A 27 12.56 -2.64 -4.24
C LYS A 27 11.42 -1.80 -4.78
N CYS A 28 10.20 -2.10 -4.35
CA CYS A 28 9.04 -1.29 -4.69
C CYS A 28 9.19 0.16 -4.20
N ALA A 29 9.62 0.35 -2.95
CA ALA A 29 9.85 1.69 -2.41
C ALA A 29 10.92 2.45 -3.21
N GLU A 30 12.04 1.82 -3.54
CA GLU A 30 13.09 2.43 -4.38
C GLU A 30 12.56 2.86 -5.76
N GLN A 31 11.76 2.01 -6.42
CA GLN A 31 11.14 2.33 -7.70
C GLN A 31 10.15 3.50 -7.57
N VAL A 32 9.27 3.46 -6.57
CA VAL A 32 8.29 4.54 -6.30
C VAL A 32 9.03 5.86 -6.05
N PHE A 33 10.11 5.84 -5.26
CA PHE A 33 10.93 7.02 -5.03
C PHE A 33 11.60 7.53 -6.30
N LYS A 34 12.10 6.64 -7.16
CA LYS A 34 12.69 7.02 -8.45
C LYS A 34 11.68 7.73 -9.34
N GLU A 35 10.45 7.24 -9.44
CA GLU A 35 9.40 7.91 -10.23
C GLU A 35 8.86 9.18 -9.55
N LEU A 36 8.85 9.25 -8.22
CA LEU A 36 8.45 10.45 -7.47
C LEU A 36 9.38 11.64 -7.71
N THR A 37 10.66 11.41 -8.01
CA THR A 37 11.59 12.50 -8.36
C THR A 37 11.19 13.21 -9.65
N LYS A 38 10.47 12.52 -10.55
CA LYS A 38 9.99 13.03 -11.84
C LYS A 38 8.57 13.61 -11.77
N GLU A 39 7.89 13.49 -10.63
CA GLU A 39 6.54 14.00 -10.45
C GLU A 39 6.54 15.53 -10.27
N THR A 40 5.77 16.21 -11.13
CA THR A 40 5.61 17.66 -11.13
C THR A 40 4.34 18.10 -10.38
N ASN A 41 3.36 17.19 -10.23
CA ASN A 41 2.19 17.42 -9.42
C ASN A 41 2.52 17.24 -7.93
N ALA A 42 2.60 18.38 -7.22
CA ALA A 42 2.95 18.40 -5.80
C ALA A 42 1.95 17.63 -4.91
N ALA A 43 0.66 17.63 -5.26
CA ALA A 43 -0.36 16.91 -4.49
C ALA A 43 -0.19 15.39 -4.61
N VAL A 44 0.04 14.89 -5.82
CA VAL A 44 0.33 13.46 -6.06
C VAL A 44 1.62 13.05 -5.37
N LYS A 45 2.67 13.87 -5.49
CA LYS A 45 3.97 13.61 -4.84
C LYS A 45 3.86 13.49 -3.33
N ASP A 46 3.16 14.42 -2.67
CA ASP A 46 2.96 14.40 -1.23
C ASP A 46 2.08 13.21 -0.79
N ALA A 47 1.01 12.93 -1.53
CA ALA A 47 0.12 11.82 -1.22
C ALA A 47 0.82 10.45 -1.30
N ILE A 48 1.58 10.20 -2.37
CA ILE A 48 2.33 8.95 -2.51
C ILE A 48 3.44 8.85 -1.46
N HIS A 49 4.13 9.94 -1.15
CA HIS A 49 5.13 9.95 -0.09
C HIS A 49 4.51 9.60 1.28
N LYS A 50 3.34 10.17 1.60
CA LYS A 50 2.58 9.84 2.83
C LYS A 50 2.10 8.39 2.82
N ALA A 51 1.54 7.91 1.71
CA ALA A 51 1.06 6.54 1.58
C ALA A 51 2.20 5.54 1.78
N MET A 52 3.38 5.76 1.18
CA MET A 52 4.54 4.88 1.36
C MET A 52 5.08 4.89 2.80
N LYS A 53 5.03 6.03 3.48
CA LYS A 53 5.40 6.12 4.91
C LYS A 53 4.46 5.28 5.78
N LEU A 54 3.16 5.29 5.47
CA LEU A 54 2.13 4.50 6.14
C LEU A 54 2.23 3.01 5.79
N VAL A 55 2.61 2.66 4.57
CA VAL A 55 2.92 1.27 4.22
C VAL A 55 4.10 0.76 5.06
N LYS A 56 5.18 1.56 5.15
CA LYS A 56 6.38 1.20 5.91
C LYS A 56 6.12 1.03 7.41
N ASN A 57 5.15 1.73 7.99
CA ASN A 57 4.80 1.63 9.40
C ASN A 57 3.66 0.65 9.69
N GLY A 58 3.14 -0.08 8.69
CA GLY A 58 2.05 -1.04 8.83
C GLY A 58 0.64 -0.44 8.82
N SER A 59 0.49 0.87 8.63
CA SER A 59 -0.81 1.57 8.60
C SER A 59 -1.47 1.50 7.21
N LEU A 60 -1.73 0.28 6.73
CA LEU A 60 -2.20 0.04 5.36
C LEU A 60 -3.56 0.67 5.05
N ALA A 61 -4.50 0.64 6.00
CA ALA A 61 -5.82 1.25 5.83
C ALA A 61 -5.74 2.79 5.62
N GLU A 62 -4.85 3.46 6.35
CA GLU A 62 -4.62 4.90 6.17
C GLU A 62 -3.92 5.20 4.84
N ALA A 63 -2.96 4.36 4.44
CA ALA A 63 -2.32 4.48 3.13
C ALA A 63 -3.38 4.39 2.00
N GLN A 64 -4.29 3.41 2.08
CA GLN A 64 -5.37 3.23 1.13
C GLN A 64 -6.30 4.45 1.08
N ARG A 65 -6.64 5.04 2.24
CA ARG A 65 -7.49 6.25 2.29
C ARG A 65 -6.85 7.43 1.56
N ILE A 66 -5.54 7.62 1.68
CA ILE A 66 -4.82 8.69 0.97
C ILE A 66 -4.92 8.50 -0.55
N VAL A 67 -4.69 7.28 -1.04
CA VAL A 67 -4.72 6.99 -2.48
C VAL A 67 -6.15 6.99 -3.03
N ARG A 68 -7.15 6.58 -2.24
CA ARG A 68 -8.58 6.62 -2.61
C ARG A 68 -9.21 8.01 -2.51
N ALA A 69 -8.54 8.98 -1.90
CA ALA A 69 -9.00 10.37 -1.92
C ALA A 69 -8.93 11.00 -3.31
N PHE A 70 -8.11 10.43 -4.21
CA PHE A 70 -8.13 10.78 -5.63
C PHE A 70 -9.35 10.19 -6.32
N GLY A 71 -9.85 10.90 -7.34
CA GLY A 71 -10.89 10.37 -8.21
C GLY A 71 -10.44 9.08 -8.88
N GLU A 72 -11.37 8.17 -9.20
CA GLU A 72 -11.07 6.83 -9.73
C GLU A 72 -10.09 6.85 -10.91
N THR A 73 -10.32 7.70 -11.90
CA THR A 73 -9.42 7.81 -13.08
C THR A 73 -8.00 8.24 -12.70
N GLU A 74 -7.87 9.18 -11.77
CA GLU A 74 -6.57 9.69 -11.32
C GLU A 74 -5.85 8.66 -10.44
N ARG A 75 -6.59 8.00 -9.55
CA ARG A 75 -6.12 6.87 -8.73
C ARG A 75 -5.54 5.76 -9.61
N ASP A 76 -6.27 5.35 -10.64
CA ASP A 76 -5.82 4.26 -11.52
C ASP A 76 -4.57 4.66 -12.32
N ALA A 77 -4.46 5.92 -12.73
CA ALA A 77 -3.26 6.46 -13.36
C ALA A 77 -2.06 6.49 -12.39
N ILE A 78 -2.29 6.87 -11.14
CA ILE A 78 -1.29 6.85 -10.07
C ILE A 78 -0.81 5.41 -9.82
N ILE A 79 -1.73 4.45 -9.66
CA ILE A 79 -1.39 3.04 -9.42
C ILE A 79 -0.57 2.49 -10.59
N LYS A 80 -1.00 2.71 -11.84
CA LYS A 80 -0.26 2.27 -13.04
C LYS A 80 1.09 2.94 -13.20
N LYS A 81 1.30 4.14 -12.66
CA LYS A 81 2.56 4.88 -12.78
C LYS A 81 3.56 4.48 -11.70
N TYR A 82 3.09 4.29 -10.46
CA TYR A 82 3.95 4.13 -9.30
C TYR A 82 4.05 2.69 -8.80
N MET A 83 3.01 1.89 -9.01
CA MET A 83 2.88 0.55 -8.41
C MET A 83 3.04 -0.56 -9.45
N VAL A 84 4.10 -0.50 -10.27
CA VAL A 84 4.42 -1.51 -11.31
C VAL A 84 5.49 -2.51 -10.86
N ASP A 85 5.65 -3.60 -11.62
CA ASP A 85 6.72 -4.58 -11.46
C ASP A 85 6.84 -5.15 -10.02
N ASP A 86 7.93 -4.83 -9.32
CA ASP A 86 8.19 -5.28 -7.95
C ASP A 86 7.15 -4.76 -6.93
N CYS A 87 6.30 -3.81 -7.34
CA CYS A 87 5.20 -3.26 -6.54
C CYS A 87 3.84 -3.98 -6.69
N LEU A 88 3.72 -5.05 -7.48
CA LEU A 88 2.45 -5.77 -7.68
C LEU A 88 1.71 -6.16 -6.37
N PRO A 89 2.39 -6.61 -5.29
CA PRO A 89 1.73 -6.85 -4.01
C PRO A 89 1.10 -5.58 -3.41
N LEU A 90 1.78 -4.44 -3.59
CA LEU A 90 1.33 -3.15 -3.09
C LEU A 90 0.18 -2.59 -3.93
N GLN A 91 0.24 -2.76 -5.26
CA GLN A 91 -0.86 -2.46 -6.17
C GLN A 91 -2.13 -3.19 -5.73
N SER A 92 -2.03 -4.49 -5.49
CA SER A 92 -3.14 -5.31 -5.02
C SER A 92 -3.71 -4.76 -3.71
N CYS A 93 -2.85 -4.36 -2.76
CA CYS A 93 -3.31 -3.71 -1.52
C CYS A 93 -4.07 -2.40 -1.77
N PHE A 94 -3.67 -1.54 -2.70
CA PHE A 94 -4.36 -0.27 -2.95
C PHE A 94 -5.68 -0.43 -3.73
N GLU A 95 -5.81 -1.51 -4.51
CA GLU A 95 -7.03 -1.88 -5.23
C GLU A 95 -8.03 -2.64 -4.34
N CYS A 96 -7.56 -3.38 -3.34
CA CYS A 96 -8.41 -4.10 -2.38
C CYS A 96 -9.41 -3.18 -1.66
N PRO A 97 -10.60 -3.69 -1.29
CA PRO A 97 -11.51 -2.99 -0.38
C PRO A 97 -10.76 -2.53 0.86
N VAL A 98 -11.04 -1.32 1.35
CA VAL A 98 -10.48 -0.87 2.63
C VAL A 98 -11.06 -1.78 3.69
N GLU A 99 -10.24 -2.67 4.26
CA GLU A 99 -10.67 -3.47 5.40
C GLU A 99 -10.97 -2.50 6.56
N LEU A 100 -12.22 -2.52 7.00
CA LEU A 100 -12.74 -1.81 8.17
C LEU A 100 -12.39 -2.58 9.45
#